data_AF-A0AAV0ITV0-F1
#
_entry.id   AF-A0AAV0ITV0-F1
#
_cell.length_a   1.000
_cell.length_b   1.000
_cell.length_c   1.000
_cell.angle_alpha   90.00
_cell.angle_beta   90.00
_cell.angle_gamma   90.00
#
_symmetry.space_group_name_H-M   'P 1'
#
loop_
_entity.id
_entity.type
_entity.pdbx_description
1 polymer ?
#
loop_
_entity_poly.entity_id
_entity_poly.type
_entity_poly.pdbx_seq_one_letter_code
_entity_poly.pdbx_strand_id
1 'polypeptide(L)'
;GQWCTRVPLICFGTVEWHLPDRCLRQFGREQCIPLEVPDSQRAFHGRDGRQGTRDWPTKLKEFIAIWENRQLQDIVTPNQVG
;
A
#
# COMPACT_ATOMS: atom_id res chain seq x y z
N GLY A 1 -8.67 4.91 10.68
CA GLY A 1 -9.75 5.08 9.68
C GLY A 1 -9.13 4.99 8.30
N GLN A 2 -9.81 4.31 7.37
CA GLN A 2 -9.25 3.75 6.12
C GLN A 2 -8.46 4.73 5.22
N TRP A 3 -8.62 6.04 5.42
CA TRP A 3 -7.95 7.13 4.72
C TRP A 3 -6.47 7.33 5.10
N CYS A 4 -6.04 6.83 6.27
CA CYS A 4 -4.65 6.93 6.74
C CYS A 4 -3.92 5.59 6.68
N THR A 5 -4.46 4.60 5.97
CA THR A 5 -3.94 3.23 5.98
C THR A 5 -2.88 3.04 4.90
N ARG A 6 -1.71 2.45 5.21
CA ARG A 6 -0.67 2.11 4.21
C ARG A 6 -0.78 0.67 3.77
N VAL A 7 -1.34 0.40 2.58
CA VAL A 7 -1.66 -0.96 2.14
C VAL A 7 -1.41 -1.20 0.65
N PRO A 8 -1.18 -2.47 0.25
CA PRO A 8 -1.09 -2.81 -1.15
C PRO A 8 -2.47 -2.79 -1.82
N LEU A 9 -2.58 -2.13 -2.97
CA LEU A 9 -3.67 -2.25 -3.93
C LEU A 9 -3.34 -3.37 -4.91
N ILE A 10 -4.22 -4.36 -5.04
CA ILE A 10 -3.96 -5.60 -5.78
C ILE A 10 -4.90 -5.68 -6.99
N CYS A 11 -4.35 -5.83 -8.19
CA CYS A 11 -5.13 -5.94 -9.44
C CYS A 11 -4.41 -6.80 -10.49
N PHE A 12 -5.05 -7.88 -10.98
CA PHE A 12 -4.56 -8.74 -12.06
C PHE A 12 -3.07 -9.16 -12.00
N GLY A 13 -2.55 -9.49 -10.81
CA GLY A 13 -1.15 -9.91 -10.65
C GLY A 13 -0.16 -8.77 -10.39
N THR A 14 -0.67 -7.54 -10.32
CA THR A 14 0.06 -6.30 -10.01
C THR A 14 -0.24 -5.84 -8.59
N VAL A 15 0.75 -5.22 -7.97
CA VAL A 15 0.66 -4.60 -6.65
C VAL A 15 1.16 -3.16 -6.76
N GLU A 16 0.34 -2.22 -6.29
CA GLU A 16 0.70 -0.83 -6.03
C GLU A 16 0.49 -0.52 -4.54
N TRP A 17 1.06 0.56 -4.01
CA TRP A 17 0.88 0.91 -2.60
C TRP A 17 0.03 2.18 -2.43
N HIS A 18 -0.99 2.10 -1.59
CA HIS A 18 -1.70 3.26 -1.07
C HIS A 18 -0.84 3.88 0.05
N LEU A 19 -0.34 5.11 -0.18
CA LEU A 19 0.59 5.81 0.70
C LEU A 19 0.07 7.22 1.04
N PRO A 20 -0.98 7.34 1.87
CA PRO A 20 -1.68 8.60 2.09
C PRO A 20 -0.83 9.68 2.75
N ASP A 21 0.19 9.32 3.54
CA ASP A 21 1.18 10.23 4.14
C ASP A 21 1.98 11.04 3.11
N ARG A 22 1.87 10.70 1.82
CA ARG A 22 2.61 11.38 0.75
C ARG A 22 1.83 12.47 0.03
N CYS A 23 0.51 12.48 0.16
CA CYS A 23 -0.37 13.36 -0.59
C CYS A 23 -1.27 14.24 0.29
N LEU A 24 -1.14 14.20 1.63
CA LEU A 24 -1.97 15.00 2.55
C LEU A 24 -2.02 16.49 2.20
N ARG A 25 -0.91 17.08 1.74
CA ARG A 25 -0.86 18.49 1.30
C ARG A 25 -1.80 18.82 0.14
N GLN A 26 -2.08 17.88 -0.76
CA GLN A 26 -3.02 18.09 -1.88
C GLN A 26 -4.47 18.26 -1.40
N PHE A 27 -4.77 17.82 -0.18
CA PHE A 27 -6.08 17.91 0.47
C PHE A 27 -6.11 18.98 1.57
N GLY A 28 -5.14 19.90 1.60
CA GLY A 28 -5.06 20.96 2.61
C GLY A 28 -4.74 20.45 4.02
N ARG A 29 -4.14 19.27 4.16
CA ARG A 29 -3.75 18.68 5.44
C ARG A 29 -2.24 18.79 5.65
N GLU A 30 -1.84 18.82 6.92
CA GLU A 30 -0.43 18.74 7.31
C GLU A 30 0.14 17.38 6.91
N GLN A 31 1.34 17.41 6.33
CA GLN A 31 2.03 16.22 5.87
C GLN A 31 3.30 16.05 6.70
N CYS A 32 3.36 15.00 7.52
CA CYS A 32 4.58 14.60 8.20
C CYS A 32 5.63 14.11 7.19
N ILE A 33 6.88 13.93 7.65
CA ILE A 33 7.93 13.34 6.82
C ILE A 33 7.45 11.97 6.34
N PRO A 34 7.34 11.74 5.01
CA PRO A 34 6.88 10.47 4.48
C PRO A 34 7.71 9.30 4.96
N LEU A 35 7.05 8.20 5.30
CA LEU A 35 7.73 6.95 5.60
C LEU A 35 8.29 6.32 4.33
N GLU A 36 9.33 5.49 4.44
CA GLU A 36 9.96 4.81 3.29
C GLU A 36 8.97 3.97 2.50
N VAL A 37 9.16 3.89 1.17
CA VAL A 37 8.31 3.05 0.30
C VAL A 37 8.65 1.59 0.58
N PRO A 38 7.67 0.68 0.72
CA PRO A 38 7.97 -0.74 0.73
C PRO A 38 8.68 -1.15 -0.56
N ASP A 39 9.87 -1.74 -0.45
CA ASP A 39 10.71 -2.18 -1.59
C ASP A 39 9.97 -3.10 -2.57
N SER A 40 8.99 -3.83 -2.04
CA SER A 40 8.10 -4.70 -2.80
C SER A 40 7.37 -4.00 -3.94
N GLN A 41 7.17 -2.67 -3.88
CA GLN A 41 6.56 -1.92 -4.97
C GLN A 41 7.28 -2.16 -6.31
N ARG A 42 8.62 -2.20 -6.32
CA ARG A 42 9.40 -2.35 -7.56
C ARG A 42 9.34 -3.77 -8.15
N ALA A 43 9.07 -4.79 -7.35
CA ALA A 43 9.10 -6.19 -7.77
C ALA A 43 7.93 -6.59 -8.70
N PHE A 44 6.89 -5.76 -8.82
CA PHE A 44 5.67 -6.06 -9.59
C PHE A 44 5.43 -5.13 -10.79
N HIS A 45 6.16 -4.00 -10.91
CA HIS A 45 6.01 -3.05 -12.02
C HIS A 45 6.53 -3.54 -13.39
N GLY A 46 7.13 -4.74 -13.47
CA GLY A 46 7.62 -5.34 -14.72
C GLY A 46 6.74 -6.46 -15.31
N ARG A 47 5.56 -6.71 -14.75
CA ARG A 47 4.67 -7.80 -15.20
C ARG A 47 3.54 -7.24 -16.04
N ASP A 48 3.71 -7.22 -17.34
CA ASP A 48 2.75 -6.64 -18.29
C ASP A 48 1.56 -7.54 -18.62
N GLY A 49 1.05 -8.36 -17.71
CA GLY A 49 -0.18 -9.17 -17.92
C GLY A 49 -0.15 -10.18 -19.08
N ARG A 50 0.87 -10.19 -19.94
CA ARG A 50 1.00 -11.02 -21.15
C ARG A 50 1.56 -12.41 -20.87
N GLN A 51 2.05 -12.65 -19.66
CA GLN A 51 2.67 -13.91 -19.26
C GLN A 51 1.68 -14.88 -18.59
N GLY A 52 0.62 -15.27 -19.32
CA GLY A 52 -0.27 -16.41 -19.02
C GLY A 52 -0.91 -16.49 -17.63
N THR A 53 -1.69 -17.55 -17.40
CA THR A 53 -2.28 -17.86 -16.09
C THR A 53 -1.18 -18.30 -15.13
N ARG A 54 -0.67 -17.36 -14.33
CA ARG A 54 0.19 -17.66 -13.18
C ARG A 54 -0.70 -17.86 -11.96
N ASP A 55 -0.28 -18.72 -11.03
CA ASP A 55 -0.88 -18.83 -9.71
C ASP A 55 -0.63 -17.55 -8.90
N TRP A 56 -1.43 -16.52 -9.21
CA TRP A 56 -1.37 -15.21 -8.59
C TRP A 56 -1.68 -15.22 -7.10
N PRO A 57 -2.69 -16.00 -6.61
CA PRO A 57 -2.92 -16.12 -5.18
C PRO A 57 -1.67 -16.54 -4.42
N THR A 58 -0.93 -17.55 -4.89
CA THR A 58 0.31 -17.97 -4.24
C THR A 58 1.41 -16.92 -4.33
N LYS A 59 1.57 -16.27 -5.48
CA LYS A 59 2.60 -15.24 -5.69
C LYS A 59 2.36 -13.95 -4.91
N LEU A 60 1.10 -13.64 -4.61
CA LEU A 60 0.68 -12.41 -3.95
C LEU A 60 0.21 -12.64 -2.51
N LYS A 61 0.37 -13.85 -1.96
CA LYS A 61 -0.15 -14.25 -0.64
C LYS A 61 0.19 -13.26 0.48
N GLU A 62 1.40 -12.69 0.45
CA GLU A 62 1.86 -11.74 1.47
C GLU A 62 1.10 -10.40 1.37
N PHE A 63 0.87 -9.90 0.16
CA PHE A 63 0.07 -8.69 -0.06
C PHE A 63 -1.40 -8.90 0.26
N ILE A 64 -1.94 -10.08 -0.09
CA ILE A 64 -3.30 -10.46 0.29
C ILE A 64 -3.43 -10.46 1.81
N ALA A 65 -2.46 -11.05 2.53
CA ALA A 65 -2.48 -11.03 4.00
C ALA A 65 -2.44 -9.60 4.58
N ILE A 66 -1.63 -8.70 4.02
CA ILE A 66 -1.60 -7.29 4.44
C ILE A 66 -2.95 -6.61 4.17
N TRP A 67 -3.54 -6.85 3.00
CA TRP A 67 -4.84 -6.28 2.63
C TRP A 67 -5.99 -6.75 3.52
N GLU A 68 -6.04 -8.05 3.82
CA GLU A 68 -7.03 -8.62 4.75
C GLU A 68 -6.88 -8.02 6.16
N ASN A 69 -5.65 -7.74 6.57
CA ASN A 69 -5.32 -7.14 7.86
C ASN A 69 -5.10 -5.62 7.80
N ARG A 70 -5.65 -4.93 6.79
CA ARG A 70 -5.40 -3.50 6.53
C ARG A 70 -5.65 -2.58 7.72
N GLN A 71 -6.61 -2.90 8.58
CA GLN A 71 -6.86 -2.15 9.82
C GLN A 71 -5.62 -2.05 10.74
N LEU A 72 -4.65 -2.96 10.63
CA LEU A 72 -3.40 -2.91 11.39
C LEU A 72 -2.35 -1.95 10.79
N GLN A 73 -2.64 -1.36 9.63
CA GLN A 73 -1.71 -0.54 8.84
C GLN A 73 -2.04 0.95 8.89
N ASP A 74 -2.84 1.39 9.86
CA ASP A 74 -3.15 2.80 10.07
C ASP A 74 -1.90 3.58 10.49
N ILE A 75 -1.64 4.70 9.82
CA ILE A 75 -0.56 5.62 10.21
C ILE A 75 -0.98 6.32 11.49
N VAL A 76 -0.28 6.05 12.59
CA VAL A 76 -0.41 6.83 13.82
C VAL A 76 0.32 8.15 13.60
N THR A 77 -0.42 9.21 13.33
CA THR A 77 0.15 10.57 13.35
C THR A 77 0.46 10.96 14.79
N PRO A 78 1.64 11.52 15.10
CA PRO A 78 2.04 11.88 16.48
C PRO A 78 1.08 12.84 17.23
N ASN A 79 0.15 13.50 16.55
CA ASN A 79 -0.79 14.47 17.14
C ASN A 79 -2.02 13.83 17.82
N GLN A 80 -1.88 12.65 18.42
CA GLN A 80 -2.94 12.02 19.24
C GLN A 80 -2.55 11.84 20.71
N VAL A 81 -1.38 12.32 21.12
CA VAL A 81 -1.05 12.55 22.54
C VAL A 81 -1.33 14.02 22.84
N GLY A 82 -2.58 14.29 23.22
CA GLY A 82 -3.02 15.49 23.92
C GLY A 82 -3.56 15.08 25.28
#